data_AF-A0A3Q0FAW7-F1
#
_entry.id   AF-A0A3Q0FAW7-F1
#
_cell.length_a   1.000
_cell.length_b   1.000
_cell.length_c   1.000
_cell.angle_alpha   90.00
_cell.angle_beta   90.00
_cell.angle_gamma   90.00
#
_symmetry.space_group_name_H-M   'P 1'
#
loop_
_entity.id
_entity.type
_entity.pdbx_description
1 polymer ?
#
loop_
_entity_poly.entity_id
_entity_poly.type
_entity_poly.pdbx_seq_one_letter_code
_entity_poly.pdbx_strand_id
1 'polypeptide(L)'
;METIADKSRDDELRNMDHNPVSAKTQADKDLVSSIKEKLEAVSSLKSIFRVPLKLLEVNENMYIPGTVSIGPLHHGKDGLKYMEDRKWHYLFTLLSRQPNQLESSLHECVNALSDLEKPARNFYAEELNLRSNQFIEMMLVDGCFIIELLLKYAIKGIRRGGDPIFVTPGLLNKVRCDLILLENQIPFLILQRLFQIVLVQVQHDQTLTLSELTFRFFRKQLPGDREFVNEKFSQEGYHLLDLIRQCYLPNYARVVSKKSVSQGDLESATKLKKDGIKFKRSKAKCLLKLKFSNGVLEVPPFTLHHFTEMLFSNMIALEQHQNDSQPFTSYALLMQAMVFRGEEKMYQNQEKCHLSQFIHSIQI
;
A
#
# COMPACT_ATOMS: atom_id res chain seq x y z
N MET A 1 -36.31 -56.12 -65.92
CA MET A 1 -37.17 -55.06 -66.49
C MET A 1 -37.93 -54.48 -65.31
N GLU A 2 -37.36 -53.44 -64.71
CA GLU A 2 -37.70 -52.01 -64.98
C GLU A 2 -38.88 -51.58 -64.08
N THR A 3 -38.63 -50.83 -62.99
CA THR A 3 -38.87 -49.36 -62.83
C THR A 3 -40.36 -48.97 -62.94
N ILE A 4 -41.06 -48.23 -62.05
CA ILE A 4 -40.75 -47.02 -61.25
C ILE A 4 -41.88 -46.77 -60.19
N ALA A 5 -41.46 -46.23 -59.03
CA ALA A 5 -42.08 -45.31 -58.04
C ALA A 5 -43.60 -45.27 -57.75
N ASP A 6 -43.98 -45.23 -56.45
CA ASP A 6 -44.41 -43.97 -55.81
C ASP A 6 -44.32 -44.00 -54.26
N LYS A 7 -44.07 -42.82 -53.70
CA LYS A 7 -43.65 -42.41 -52.36
C LYS A 7 -44.78 -42.36 -51.33
N SER A 8 -44.41 -42.51 -50.06
CA SER A 8 -44.85 -41.71 -48.89
C SER A 8 -44.79 -42.54 -47.62
N ARG A 9 -43.69 -42.42 -46.86
CA ARG A 9 -43.55 -42.76 -45.43
C ARG A 9 -42.21 -42.22 -44.95
N ASP A 10 -42.12 -40.91 -44.81
CA ASP A 10 -41.05 -40.22 -44.08
C ASP A 10 -41.61 -38.85 -43.69
N ASP A 11 -42.22 -38.77 -42.51
CA ASP A 11 -42.20 -37.57 -41.69
C ASP A 11 -42.78 -37.90 -40.30
N GLU A 12 -42.24 -37.21 -39.29
CA GLU A 12 -42.54 -37.32 -37.85
C GLU A 12 -41.70 -38.33 -37.06
N LEU A 13 -40.42 -38.00 -36.84
CA LEU A 13 -39.67 -38.30 -35.61
C LEU A 13 -38.34 -37.51 -35.57
N ARG A 14 -38.45 -36.19 -35.49
CA ARG A 14 -37.36 -35.32 -35.04
C ARG A 14 -37.93 -34.24 -34.13
N ASN A 15 -37.92 -34.49 -32.82
CA ASN A 15 -37.59 -33.48 -31.82
C ASN A 15 -37.54 -34.06 -30.41
N MET A 16 -36.66 -33.47 -29.59
CA MET A 16 -36.45 -33.65 -28.15
C MET A 16 -35.35 -34.64 -27.72
N ASP A 17 -34.10 -34.19 -27.87
CA ASP A 17 -33.07 -34.41 -26.86
C ASP A 17 -32.51 -33.04 -26.41
N HIS A 18 -33.33 -32.28 -25.69
CA HIS A 18 -32.81 -31.20 -24.85
C HIS A 18 -32.46 -31.81 -23.49
N ASN A 19 -31.17 -32.13 -23.33
CA ASN A 19 -30.62 -32.74 -22.13
C ASN A 19 -30.65 -31.71 -20.95
N PRO A 20 -31.60 -31.82 -19.99
CA PRO A 20 -31.84 -30.76 -18.99
C PRO A 20 -30.72 -30.65 -17.95
N VAL A 21 -29.89 -31.68 -17.85
CA VAL A 21 -28.81 -31.81 -16.85
C VAL A 21 -27.63 -30.89 -17.18
N SER A 22 -27.33 -30.67 -18.46
CA SER A 22 -26.24 -29.77 -18.90
C SER A 22 -26.56 -28.30 -18.63
N ALA A 23 -27.80 -27.87 -18.89
CA ALA A 23 -28.23 -26.49 -18.69
C ALA A 23 -28.29 -26.10 -17.19
N LYS A 24 -28.72 -27.03 -16.34
CA LYS A 24 -28.79 -26.82 -14.88
C LYS A 24 -27.38 -26.68 -14.27
N THR A 25 -26.44 -27.48 -14.73
CA THR A 25 -25.03 -27.42 -14.28
C THR A 25 -24.33 -26.12 -14.69
N GLN A 26 -24.68 -25.57 -15.85
CA GLN A 26 -24.15 -24.27 -16.30
C GLN A 26 -24.79 -23.11 -15.54
N ALA A 27 -26.11 -23.12 -15.36
CA ALA A 27 -26.82 -22.12 -14.56
C ALA A 27 -26.33 -22.08 -13.10
N ASP A 28 -26.00 -23.24 -12.51
CA ASP A 28 -25.41 -23.33 -11.18
C ASP A 28 -23.99 -22.73 -11.12
N LYS A 29 -23.16 -22.94 -12.16
CA LYS A 29 -21.83 -22.30 -12.27
C LYS A 29 -21.93 -20.78 -12.44
N ASP A 30 -22.90 -20.31 -13.21
CA ASP A 30 -23.14 -18.89 -13.45
C ASP A 30 -23.67 -18.21 -12.17
N LEU A 31 -24.53 -18.89 -11.41
CA LEU A 31 -25.01 -18.44 -10.11
C LEU A 31 -23.88 -18.40 -9.07
N VAL A 32 -23.03 -19.43 -8.99
CA VAL A 32 -21.86 -19.44 -8.09
C VAL A 32 -20.89 -18.32 -8.45
N SER A 33 -20.64 -18.07 -9.74
CA SER A 33 -19.80 -16.97 -10.20
C SER A 33 -20.40 -15.61 -9.82
N SER A 34 -21.72 -15.44 -9.99
CA SER A 34 -22.43 -14.22 -9.58
C SER A 34 -22.41 -13.99 -8.06
N ILE A 35 -22.60 -15.05 -7.26
CA ILE A 35 -22.51 -14.98 -5.80
C ILE A 35 -21.07 -14.66 -5.38
N LYS A 36 -20.06 -15.25 -6.02
CA LYS A 36 -18.65 -14.97 -5.75
C LYS A 36 -18.31 -13.51 -6.08
N GLU A 37 -18.76 -12.99 -7.22
CA GLU A 37 -18.61 -11.56 -7.55
C GLU A 37 -19.30 -10.65 -6.54
N LYS A 38 -20.51 -11.00 -6.09
CA LYS A 38 -21.22 -10.25 -5.03
C LYS A 38 -20.49 -10.33 -3.68
N LEU A 39 -19.96 -11.49 -3.30
CA LEU A 39 -19.18 -11.65 -2.06
C LEU A 39 -17.87 -10.86 -2.13
N GLU A 40 -17.18 -10.86 -3.27
CA GLU A 40 -15.97 -10.06 -3.49
C GLU A 40 -16.27 -8.55 -3.51
N ALA A 41 -17.41 -8.14 -4.07
CA ALA A 41 -17.85 -6.75 -4.06
C ALA A 41 -18.30 -6.28 -2.66
N VAL A 42 -18.99 -7.13 -1.89
CA VAL A 42 -19.41 -6.83 -0.51
C VAL A 42 -18.23 -6.89 0.46
N SER A 43 -17.25 -7.77 0.20
CA SER A 43 -15.98 -7.84 0.90
C SER A 43 -14.96 -6.81 0.39
N SER A 44 -15.33 -5.91 -0.54
CA SER A 44 -14.37 -5.02 -1.20
C SER A 44 -13.72 -4.09 -0.17
N LEU A 45 -12.52 -4.46 0.26
CA LEU A 45 -11.68 -3.63 1.11
C LEU A 45 -11.05 -2.58 0.20
N LYS A 46 -11.76 -1.47 0.01
CA LYS A 46 -11.15 -0.26 -0.55
C LYS A 46 -10.02 0.12 0.41
N SER A 47 -8.81 0.27 -0.12
CA SER A 47 -7.63 0.62 0.69
C SER A 47 -6.77 1.69 0.04
N ILE A 48 -6.91 1.89 -1.27
CA ILE A 48 -6.22 2.94 -2.03
C ILE A 48 -7.25 4.03 -2.34
N PHE A 49 -7.03 5.21 -1.78
CA PHE A 49 -7.98 6.32 -1.80
C PHE A 49 -7.33 7.59 -2.34
N ARG A 50 -8.15 8.49 -2.88
CA ARG A 50 -7.73 9.90 -3.07
C ARG A 50 -7.59 10.58 -1.73
N VAL A 51 -6.59 11.44 -1.62
CA VAL A 51 -6.43 12.31 -0.46
C VAL A 51 -7.55 13.35 -0.50
N PRO A 52 -8.24 13.60 0.64
CA PRO A 52 -9.25 14.65 0.71
C PRO A 52 -8.70 16.02 0.29
N LEU A 53 -9.47 16.75 -0.52
CA LEU A 53 -9.06 18.05 -1.10
C LEU A 53 -8.54 19.04 -0.06
N LYS A 54 -9.17 19.08 1.12
CA LYS A 54 -8.75 19.92 2.26
C LYS A 54 -7.29 19.70 2.65
N LEU A 55 -6.79 18.46 2.62
CA LEU A 55 -5.40 18.17 2.96
C LEU A 55 -4.44 18.62 1.84
N LEU A 56 -4.86 18.49 0.59
CA LEU A 56 -4.10 18.96 -0.58
C LEU A 56 -3.98 20.49 -0.59
N GLU A 57 -5.05 21.22 -0.23
CA GLU A 57 -5.05 22.68 -0.13
C GLU A 57 -4.03 23.20 0.90
N VAL A 58 -3.78 22.45 1.98
CA VAL A 58 -2.80 22.85 2.99
C VAL A 58 -1.37 22.54 2.53
N ASN A 59 -1.13 21.34 1.97
CA ASN A 59 0.19 20.97 1.50
C ASN A 59 0.18 19.82 0.47
N GLU A 60 -0.04 20.15 -0.79
CA GLU A 60 -0.04 19.20 -1.91
C GLU A 60 1.25 18.35 -2.00
N ASN A 61 2.40 18.95 -1.69
CA ASN A 61 3.71 18.28 -1.79
C ASN A 61 3.86 17.06 -0.85
N MET A 62 2.98 16.91 0.14
CA MET A 62 2.99 15.76 1.06
C MET A 62 2.26 14.53 0.49
N TYR A 63 1.54 14.69 -0.61
CA TYR A 63 0.58 13.69 -1.10
C TYR A 63 0.78 13.34 -2.57
N ILE A 64 1.38 14.24 -3.37
CA ILE A 64 1.58 14.05 -4.80
C ILE A 64 3.03 13.60 -5.08
N PRO A 65 3.26 12.53 -5.86
CA PRO A 65 4.59 12.03 -6.17
C PRO A 65 5.37 13.01 -7.03
N GLY A 66 6.63 13.22 -6.67
CA GLY A 66 7.52 14.16 -7.37
C GLY A 66 8.62 13.51 -8.21
N THR A 67 8.81 12.20 -8.09
CA THR A 67 9.90 11.45 -8.76
C THR A 67 9.37 10.27 -9.56
N VAL A 68 8.59 9.38 -8.95
CA VAL A 68 8.08 8.16 -9.58
C VAL A 68 6.59 7.96 -9.32
N SER A 69 5.82 7.82 -10.41
CA SER A 69 4.43 7.38 -10.33
C SER A 69 4.36 5.86 -10.26
N ILE A 70 3.49 5.36 -9.38
CA ILE A 70 3.17 3.96 -9.17
C ILE A 70 1.65 3.82 -9.12
N GLY A 71 1.13 2.95 -9.99
CA GLY A 71 -0.29 2.74 -10.14
C GLY A 71 -1.00 3.87 -10.90
N PRO A 72 -2.33 3.79 -10.99
CA PRO A 72 -3.12 4.52 -11.97
C PRO A 72 -3.40 5.98 -11.59
N LEU A 73 -3.38 6.35 -10.31
CA LEU A 73 -3.89 7.64 -9.82
C LEU A 73 -3.03 8.85 -10.23
N HIS A 74 -1.76 8.60 -10.56
CA HIS A 74 -0.79 9.61 -11.03
C HIS A 74 -0.10 9.24 -12.34
N HIS A 75 -0.55 8.16 -12.99
CA HIS A 75 0.06 7.66 -14.21
C HIS A 75 0.01 8.70 -15.34
N GLY A 76 1.12 8.83 -16.07
CA GLY A 76 1.21 9.72 -17.23
C GLY A 76 1.31 11.21 -16.92
N LYS A 77 1.37 11.63 -15.65
CA LYS A 77 1.58 13.04 -15.27
C LYS A 77 2.90 13.58 -15.83
N ASP A 78 2.84 14.79 -16.41
CA ASP A 78 4.02 15.49 -16.88
C ASP A 78 5.00 15.76 -15.73
N GLY A 79 6.29 15.52 -15.97
CA GLY A 79 7.34 15.58 -14.95
C GLY A 79 7.80 14.22 -14.42
N LEU A 80 7.00 13.16 -14.55
CA LEU A 80 7.34 11.81 -14.06
C LEU A 80 7.86 10.87 -15.18
N LYS A 81 7.77 11.31 -16.44
CA LYS A 81 8.16 10.55 -17.65
C LYS A 81 9.58 9.98 -17.59
N TYR A 82 10.54 10.72 -17.02
CA TYR A 82 11.92 10.25 -16.88
C TYR A 82 12.03 8.92 -16.13
N MET A 83 11.16 8.69 -15.13
CA MET A 83 11.16 7.46 -14.36
C MET A 83 10.45 6.31 -15.08
N GLU A 84 9.55 6.57 -16.05
CA GLU A 84 8.87 5.51 -16.81
C GLU A 84 9.86 4.63 -17.58
N ASP A 85 10.79 5.23 -18.33
CA ASP A 85 11.85 4.49 -19.03
C ASP A 85 12.71 3.66 -18.07
N ARG A 86 12.94 4.19 -16.85
CA ARG A 86 13.69 3.48 -15.80
C ARG A 86 12.92 2.27 -15.29
N LYS A 87 11.59 2.37 -15.13
CA LYS A 87 10.74 1.25 -14.71
C LYS A 87 10.78 0.13 -15.75
N TRP A 88 10.68 0.45 -17.04
CA TRP A 88 10.86 -0.52 -18.12
C TRP A 88 12.24 -1.18 -18.10
N HIS A 89 13.30 -0.41 -17.85
CA HIS A 89 14.65 -0.96 -17.70
C HIS A 89 14.77 -1.92 -16.50
N TYR A 90 14.08 -1.64 -15.40
CA TYR A 90 14.03 -2.50 -14.22
C TYR A 90 13.26 -3.80 -14.51
N LEU A 91 12.11 -3.71 -15.19
CA LEU A 91 11.35 -4.88 -15.66
C LEU A 91 12.23 -5.77 -16.54
N PHE A 92 12.88 -5.20 -17.56
CA PHE A 92 13.78 -5.95 -18.44
C PHE A 92 14.92 -6.63 -17.66
N THR A 93 15.54 -5.90 -16.73
CA THR A 93 16.65 -6.41 -15.92
C THR A 93 16.22 -7.56 -15.01
N LEU A 94 15.02 -7.48 -14.44
CA LEU A 94 14.45 -8.51 -13.58
C LEU A 94 14.13 -9.79 -14.36
N LEU A 95 13.43 -9.67 -15.50
CA LEU A 95 13.00 -10.82 -16.31
C LEU A 95 14.14 -11.45 -17.13
N SER A 96 15.24 -10.72 -17.37
CA SER A 96 16.39 -11.22 -18.14
C SER A 96 17.47 -11.89 -17.28
N ARG A 97 17.21 -12.19 -16.00
CA ARG A 97 18.21 -12.82 -15.11
C ARG A 97 18.55 -14.25 -15.50
N GLN A 98 17.58 -14.98 -16.05
CA GLN A 98 17.77 -16.32 -16.54
C GLN A 98 17.91 -16.30 -18.07
N PRO A 99 18.93 -16.96 -18.64
CA PRO A 99 19.09 -17.04 -20.08
C PRO A 99 17.85 -17.65 -20.74
N ASN A 100 17.39 -17.04 -21.84
CA ASN A 100 16.29 -17.53 -22.69
C ASN A 100 14.92 -17.68 -22.01
N GLN A 101 14.66 -17.00 -20.87
CA GLN A 101 13.37 -17.06 -20.16
C GLN A 101 12.57 -15.75 -20.20
N LEU A 102 13.03 -14.73 -20.91
CA LEU A 102 12.37 -13.42 -20.93
C LEU A 102 10.91 -13.52 -21.41
N GLU A 103 10.68 -14.13 -22.56
CA GLU A 103 9.33 -14.25 -23.15
C GLU A 103 8.41 -15.11 -22.30
N SER A 104 8.90 -16.25 -21.78
CA SER A 104 8.09 -17.13 -20.93
C SER A 104 7.73 -16.47 -19.61
N SER A 105 8.67 -15.76 -18.97
CA SER A 105 8.43 -15.04 -17.71
C SER A 105 7.46 -13.89 -17.92
N LEU A 106 7.59 -13.16 -19.03
CA LEU A 106 6.67 -12.09 -19.41
C LEU A 106 5.25 -12.64 -19.59
N HIS A 107 5.09 -13.73 -20.35
CA HIS A 107 3.80 -14.38 -20.56
C HIS A 107 3.18 -14.90 -19.26
N GLU A 108 3.98 -15.52 -18.39
CA GLU A 108 3.53 -15.98 -17.08
C GLU A 108 3.06 -14.82 -16.19
N CYS A 109 3.80 -13.70 -16.16
CA CYS A 109 3.40 -12.51 -15.42
C CYS A 109 2.09 -11.92 -15.97
N VAL A 110 1.97 -11.74 -17.28
CA VAL A 110 0.76 -11.16 -17.90
C VAL A 110 -0.47 -12.03 -17.63
N ASN A 111 -0.35 -13.36 -17.75
CA ASN A 111 -1.45 -14.27 -17.46
C ASN A 111 -1.84 -14.20 -15.98
N ALA A 112 -0.87 -14.24 -15.06
CA ALA A 112 -1.13 -14.15 -13.64
C ALA A 112 -1.79 -12.82 -13.23
N LEU A 113 -1.42 -11.71 -13.88
CA LEU A 113 -2.04 -10.41 -13.63
C LEU A 113 -3.44 -10.29 -14.26
N SER A 114 -3.68 -10.96 -15.38
CA SER A 114 -5.01 -11.01 -16.01
C SER A 114 -6.03 -11.64 -15.06
N ASP A 115 -5.65 -12.74 -14.38
CA ASP A 115 -6.49 -13.40 -13.37
C ASP A 115 -6.76 -12.52 -12.14
N LEU A 116 -5.86 -11.58 -11.85
CA LEU A 116 -5.91 -10.69 -10.69
C LEU A 116 -6.48 -9.30 -10.99
N GLU A 117 -6.82 -8.99 -12.24
CA GLU A 117 -7.25 -7.65 -12.64
C GLU A 117 -8.45 -7.16 -11.83
N LYS A 118 -9.54 -7.95 -11.80
CA LYS A 118 -10.76 -7.61 -11.07
C LYS A 118 -10.48 -7.39 -9.56
N PRO A 119 -9.85 -8.35 -8.84
CA PRO A 119 -9.43 -8.14 -7.46
C PRO A 119 -8.58 -6.89 -7.26
N ALA A 120 -7.59 -6.63 -8.14
CA ALA A 120 -6.68 -5.50 -7.98
C ALA A 120 -7.37 -4.15 -8.16
N ARG A 121 -8.28 -4.03 -9.14
CA ARG A 121 -9.11 -2.84 -9.32
C ARG A 121 -9.99 -2.57 -8.10
N ASN A 122 -10.45 -3.62 -7.41
CA ASN A 122 -11.30 -3.49 -6.24
C ASN A 122 -10.61 -2.82 -5.04
N PHE A 123 -9.28 -2.76 -4.96
CA PHE A 123 -8.57 -2.03 -3.91
C PHE A 123 -8.69 -0.51 -4.03
N TYR A 124 -8.97 0.01 -5.23
CA TYR A 124 -9.13 1.44 -5.47
C TYR A 124 -10.56 1.88 -5.17
N ALA A 125 -10.71 2.95 -4.40
CA ALA A 125 -12.01 3.50 -4.04
C ALA A 125 -12.72 4.14 -5.24
N GLU A 126 -11.96 4.75 -6.16
CA GLU A 126 -12.48 5.31 -7.40
C GLU A 126 -12.53 4.27 -8.53
N GLU A 127 -13.49 4.44 -9.43
CA GLU A 127 -13.57 3.63 -10.65
C GLU A 127 -12.46 4.03 -11.62
N LEU A 128 -11.69 3.04 -12.07
CA LEU A 128 -10.54 3.25 -12.96
C LEU A 128 -10.96 3.09 -14.41
N ASN A 129 -11.07 4.20 -15.14
CA ASN A 129 -11.37 4.24 -16.58
C ASN A 129 -10.17 3.84 -17.46
N LEU A 130 -9.61 2.65 -17.22
CA LEU A 130 -8.48 2.08 -17.94
C LEU A 130 -8.88 0.79 -18.63
N ARG A 131 -8.45 0.60 -19.89
CA ARG A 131 -8.60 -0.68 -20.58
C ARG A 131 -7.79 -1.76 -19.85
N SER A 132 -8.23 -3.01 -19.93
CA SER A 132 -7.56 -4.14 -19.26
C SER A 132 -6.08 -4.25 -19.59
N ASN A 133 -5.71 -4.14 -20.87
CA ASN A 133 -4.32 -4.19 -21.29
C ASN A 133 -3.47 -3.07 -20.69
N GLN A 134 -4.00 -1.84 -20.63
CA GLN A 134 -3.30 -0.69 -20.02
C GLN A 134 -3.10 -0.88 -18.52
N PHE A 135 -4.13 -1.40 -17.82
CA PHE A 135 -4.04 -1.65 -16.39
C PHE A 135 -3.03 -2.76 -16.08
N ILE A 136 -3.06 -3.87 -16.81
CA ILE A 136 -2.14 -5.00 -16.63
C ILE A 136 -0.69 -4.59 -16.91
N GLU A 137 -0.44 -3.86 -18.00
CA GLU A 137 0.88 -3.34 -18.33
C GLU A 137 1.43 -2.46 -17.20
N MET A 138 0.60 -1.56 -16.67
CA MET A 138 0.98 -0.69 -15.57
C MET A 138 1.30 -1.47 -14.29
N MET A 139 0.43 -2.43 -13.91
CA MET A 139 0.68 -3.28 -12.74
C MET A 139 1.97 -4.08 -12.89
N LEU A 140 2.28 -4.58 -14.09
CA LEU A 140 3.50 -5.31 -14.39
C LEU A 140 4.74 -4.43 -14.26
N VAL A 141 4.77 -3.30 -14.97
CA VAL A 141 5.91 -2.39 -15.01
C VAL A 141 6.20 -1.83 -13.62
N ASP A 142 5.18 -1.36 -12.92
CA ASP A 142 5.32 -0.74 -11.60
C ASP A 142 5.65 -1.78 -10.53
N GLY A 143 5.02 -2.96 -10.59
CA GLY A 143 5.28 -4.05 -9.68
C GLY A 143 6.70 -4.60 -9.80
N CYS A 144 7.16 -4.86 -11.04
CA CYS A 144 8.52 -5.31 -11.29
C CYS A 144 9.56 -4.23 -10.97
N PHE A 145 9.26 -2.95 -11.18
CA PHE A 145 10.12 -1.86 -10.73
C PHE A 145 10.33 -1.89 -9.22
N ILE A 146 9.25 -2.01 -8.44
CA ILE A 146 9.33 -2.08 -6.97
C ILE A 146 10.14 -3.31 -6.55
N ILE A 147 9.82 -4.49 -7.09
CA ILE A 147 10.52 -5.75 -6.75
C ILE A 147 12.02 -5.64 -7.06
N GLU A 148 12.39 -5.16 -8.25
CA GLU A 148 13.78 -5.03 -8.65
C GLU A 148 14.53 -3.98 -7.82
N LEU A 149 13.88 -2.87 -7.48
CA LEU A 149 14.42 -1.85 -6.58
C LEU A 149 14.72 -2.43 -5.19
N LEU A 150 13.79 -3.20 -4.63
CA LEU A 150 13.93 -3.86 -3.34
C LEU A 150 15.07 -4.89 -3.36
N LEU A 151 15.13 -5.73 -4.40
CA LEU A 151 16.19 -6.72 -4.58
C LEU A 151 17.56 -6.04 -4.71
N LYS A 152 17.69 -5.06 -5.61
CA LYS A 152 18.92 -4.27 -5.76
C LYS A 152 19.34 -3.67 -4.43
N TYR A 153 18.43 -3.09 -3.66
CA TYR A 153 18.77 -2.55 -2.34
C TYR A 153 19.24 -3.63 -1.35
N ALA A 154 18.65 -4.82 -1.35
CA ALA A 154 19.04 -5.89 -0.42
C ALA A 154 20.35 -6.60 -0.81
N ILE A 155 20.55 -6.86 -2.11
CA ILE A 155 21.65 -7.66 -2.63
C ILE A 155 22.57 -6.76 -3.45
N LYS A 156 23.72 -6.38 -2.88
CA LYS A 156 24.64 -5.46 -3.55
C LYS A 156 25.19 -6.01 -4.88
N GLY A 157 25.34 -7.33 -5.00
CA GLY A 157 25.91 -7.99 -6.18
C GLY A 157 25.08 -7.88 -7.46
N ILE A 158 23.77 -7.64 -7.36
CA ILE A 158 22.89 -7.46 -8.53
C ILE A 158 22.76 -5.99 -8.96
N ARG A 159 23.36 -5.06 -8.22
CA ARG A 159 23.35 -3.64 -8.59
C ARG A 159 24.34 -3.40 -9.72
N ARG A 160 23.86 -2.86 -10.85
CA ARG A 160 24.75 -2.34 -11.89
C ARG A 160 25.46 -1.09 -11.37
N GLY A 161 26.77 -1.01 -11.57
CA GLY A 161 27.55 0.20 -11.30
C GLY A 161 27.05 1.33 -12.20
N GLY A 162 26.45 2.37 -11.62
CA GLY A 162 25.88 3.50 -12.37
C GLY A 162 24.36 3.59 -12.39
N ASP A 163 23.64 2.76 -11.63
CA ASP A 163 22.20 2.92 -11.47
C ASP A 163 21.85 4.26 -10.79
N PRO A 164 21.21 5.23 -11.48
CA PRO A 164 20.99 6.59 -10.98
C PRO A 164 20.26 6.65 -9.65
N ILE A 165 19.32 5.72 -9.41
CA ILE A 165 18.58 5.70 -8.14
C ILE A 165 19.54 5.55 -6.95
N PHE A 166 20.61 4.78 -7.13
CA PHE A 166 21.58 4.49 -6.06
C PHE A 166 22.81 5.41 -6.08
N VAL A 167 23.18 5.99 -7.23
CA VAL A 167 24.37 6.86 -7.34
C VAL A 167 24.05 8.35 -7.21
N THR A 168 22.85 8.80 -7.60
CA THR A 168 22.46 10.20 -7.51
C THR A 168 22.12 10.56 -6.06
N PRO A 169 22.81 11.53 -5.43
CA PRO A 169 22.54 11.93 -4.06
C PRO A 169 21.06 12.30 -3.83
N GLY A 170 20.45 11.71 -2.81
CA GLY A 170 19.07 11.99 -2.42
C GLY A 170 17.97 11.32 -3.27
N LEU A 171 18.27 10.81 -4.48
CA LEU A 171 17.25 10.25 -5.37
C LEU A 171 16.56 9.02 -4.76
N LEU A 172 17.32 8.11 -4.15
CA LEU A 172 16.75 6.96 -3.42
C LEU A 172 15.77 7.38 -2.31
N ASN A 173 16.04 8.50 -1.63
CA ASN A 173 15.15 8.98 -0.57
C ASN A 173 13.87 9.59 -1.15
N LYS A 174 13.97 10.31 -2.28
CA LYS A 174 12.78 10.80 -2.99
C LYS A 174 11.90 9.65 -3.49
N VAL A 175 12.51 8.61 -4.05
CA VAL A 175 11.78 7.39 -4.44
C VAL A 175 11.09 6.74 -3.24
N ARG A 176 11.77 6.65 -2.08
CA ARG A 176 11.15 6.14 -0.85
C ARG A 176 9.94 6.97 -0.41
N CYS A 177 10.05 8.29 -0.47
CA CYS A 177 8.95 9.20 -0.15
C CYS A 177 7.75 8.96 -1.07
N ASP A 178 7.97 8.82 -2.39
CA ASP A 178 6.88 8.57 -3.33
C ASP A 178 6.21 7.20 -3.12
N LEU A 179 6.97 6.16 -2.73
CA LEU A 179 6.45 4.81 -2.51
C LEU A 179 5.55 4.65 -1.27
N ILE A 180 5.49 5.66 -0.39
CA ILE A 180 4.61 5.66 0.80
C ILE A 180 3.40 6.58 0.64
N LEU A 181 3.23 7.25 -0.50
CA LEU A 181 2.09 8.13 -0.71
C LEU A 181 0.82 7.31 -0.94
N LEU A 182 -0.30 7.72 -0.31
CA LEU A 182 -1.58 7.00 -0.35
C LEU A 182 -2.12 6.83 -1.77
N GLU A 183 -2.01 7.88 -2.59
CA GLU A 183 -2.45 7.83 -4.00
C GLU A 183 -1.46 7.10 -4.91
N ASN A 184 -0.22 6.87 -4.48
CA ASN A 184 0.84 6.32 -5.32
C ASN A 184 1.12 4.84 -5.00
N GLN A 185 0.06 4.03 -4.93
CA GLN A 185 0.11 2.63 -4.50
C GLN A 185 -0.40 1.69 -5.58
N ILE A 186 0.09 0.45 -5.53
CA ILE A 186 -0.54 -0.72 -6.14
C ILE A 186 -0.85 -1.76 -5.07
N PRO A 187 -1.83 -2.66 -5.30
CA PRO A 187 -2.17 -3.70 -4.33
C PRO A 187 -0.98 -4.62 -4.04
N PHE A 188 -0.76 -4.94 -2.77
CA PHE A 188 0.35 -5.81 -2.34
C PHE A 188 0.22 -7.23 -2.92
N LEU A 189 -1.00 -7.70 -3.16
CA LEU A 189 -1.27 -8.98 -3.83
C LEU A 189 -0.60 -9.06 -5.21
N ILE A 190 -0.58 -7.96 -5.97
CA ILE A 190 0.09 -7.87 -7.28
C ILE A 190 1.58 -8.06 -7.10
N LEU A 191 2.18 -7.35 -6.13
CA LEU A 191 3.59 -7.51 -5.81
C LEU A 191 3.92 -8.93 -5.37
N GLN A 192 3.12 -9.53 -4.50
CA GLN A 192 3.31 -10.91 -4.04
C GLN A 192 3.26 -11.91 -5.20
N ARG A 193 2.28 -11.76 -6.11
CA ARG A 193 2.13 -12.67 -7.25
C ARG A 193 3.31 -12.55 -8.22
N LEU A 194 3.69 -11.34 -8.59
CA LEU A 194 4.86 -11.09 -9.44
C LEU A 194 6.13 -11.61 -8.78
N PHE A 195 6.30 -11.37 -7.48
CA PHE A 195 7.45 -11.82 -6.70
C PHE A 195 7.58 -13.35 -6.73
N GLN A 196 6.49 -14.09 -6.57
CA GLN A 196 6.51 -15.56 -6.67
C GLN A 196 7.01 -16.06 -8.02
N ILE A 197 6.61 -15.40 -9.12
CA ILE A 197 7.01 -15.79 -10.48
C ILE A 197 8.50 -15.50 -10.70
N VAL A 198 8.96 -14.29 -10.36
CA VAL A 198 10.33 -13.85 -10.68
C VAL A 198 11.40 -14.34 -9.70
N LEU A 199 11.04 -14.82 -8.50
CA LEU A 199 12.03 -15.25 -7.49
C LEU A 199 12.36 -16.73 -7.50
N VAL A 200 11.57 -17.56 -8.20
CA VAL A 200 12.01 -18.90 -8.62
C VAL A 200 13.37 -18.83 -9.34
N GLN A 201 13.72 -17.66 -9.88
CA GLN A 201 14.91 -17.41 -10.67
C GLN A 201 16.12 -16.85 -9.90
N VAL A 202 15.98 -16.54 -8.59
CA VAL A 202 16.97 -15.72 -7.85
C VAL A 202 17.76 -16.48 -6.77
N GLN A 203 17.32 -17.64 -6.25
CA GLN A 203 18.01 -18.26 -5.09
C GLN A 203 18.11 -19.79 -5.10
N HIS A 204 19.34 -20.28 -4.82
CA HIS A 204 19.65 -21.63 -4.35
C HIS A 204 19.89 -21.72 -2.83
N ASP A 205 19.95 -20.61 -2.05
CA ASP A 205 20.46 -20.69 -0.65
C ASP A 205 19.95 -19.67 0.40
N GLN A 206 18.97 -18.81 0.10
CA GLN A 206 18.33 -17.95 1.13
C GLN A 206 16.82 -17.86 0.84
N THR A 207 15.98 -17.68 1.87
CA THR A 207 14.52 -17.53 1.74
C THR A 207 14.12 -16.07 1.97
N LEU A 208 14.45 -15.18 1.03
CA LEU A 208 14.03 -13.77 1.14
C LEU A 208 12.55 -13.63 0.81
N THR A 209 11.77 -13.05 1.73
CA THR A 209 10.36 -12.71 1.49
C THR A 209 10.23 -11.27 1.00
N LEU A 210 9.14 -10.96 0.28
CA LEU A 210 8.85 -9.59 -0.18
C LEU A 210 8.73 -8.62 1.00
N SER A 211 8.12 -9.07 2.09
CA SER A 211 8.00 -8.32 3.35
C SER A 211 9.36 -7.99 3.96
N GLU A 212 10.27 -8.95 4.04
CA GLU A 212 11.64 -8.73 4.54
C GLU A 212 12.41 -7.72 3.68
N LEU A 213 12.29 -7.82 2.35
CA LEU A 213 12.93 -6.87 1.43
C LEU A 213 12.36 -5.45 1.60
N THR A 214 11.04 -5.34 1.74
CA THR A 214 10.35 -4.07 1.98
C THR A 214 10.80 -3.46 3.30
N PHE A 215 10.85 -4.25 4.38
CA PHE A 215 11.36 -3.79 5.67
C PHE A 215 12.81 -3.29 5.56
N ARG A 216 13.72 -4.06 4.95
CA ARG A 216 15.11 -3.62 4.73
C ARG A 216 15.19 -2.28 4.01
N PHE A 217 14.35 -2.10 2.99
CA PHE A 217 14.33 -0.90 2.16
C PHE A 217 13.95 0.36 2.95
N PHE A 218 12.96 0.27 3.84
CA PHE A 218 12.45 1.41 4.63
C PHE A 218 13.06 1.53 6.03
N ARG A 219 13.67 0.48 6.58
CA ARG A 219 14.20 0.39 7.98
C ARG A 219 14.95 1.62 8.48
N LYS A 220 15.71 2.29 7.61
CA LYS A 220 16.52 3.46 8.01
C LYS A 220 15.68 4.75 8.18
N GLN A 221 14.52 4.82 7.55
CA GLN A 221 13.62 5.97 7.55
C GLN A 221 12.45 5.81 8.54
N LEU A 222 12.08 4.57 8.86
CA LEU A 222 10.98 4.29 9.78
C LEU A 222 11.28 4.80 11.21
N PRO A 223 10.39 5.58 11.84
CA PRO A 223 10.57 6.02 13.21
C PRO A 223 10.34 4.88 14.22
N GLY A 224 10.96 4.97 15.39
CA GLY A 224 10.84 3.98 16.47
C GLY A 224 11.93 2.90 16.50
N ASP A 225 11.72 1.85 17.30
CA ASP A 225 12.67 0.75 17.44
C ASP A 225 12.59 -0.23 16.27
N ARG A 226 13.75 -0.52 15.68
CA ARG A 226 13.86 -1.29 14.43
C ARG A 226 13.63 -2.79 14.60
N GLU A 227 13.91 -3.36 15.77
CA GLU A 227 13.69 -4.79 16.00
C GLU A 227 12.18 -5.05 16.11
N PHE A 228 11.47 -4.18 16.84
CA PHE A 228 10.03 -4.27 17.01
C PHE A 228 9.26 -4.14 15.68
N VAL A 229 9.64 -3.19 14.82
CA VAL A 229 9.02 -3.01 13.51
C VAL A 229 9.21 -4.26 12.63
N ASN A 230 10.35 -4.94 12.72
CA ASN A 230 10.64 -6.14 11.95
C ASN A 230 9.73 -7.32 12.32
N GLU A 231 9.54 -7.57 13.61
CA GLU A 231 8.71 -8.68 14.12
C GLU A 231 7.25 -8.58 13.63
N LYS A 232 6.78 -7.36 13.38
CA LYS A 232 5.42 -7.08 12.90
C LYS A 232 5.25 -7.07 11.39
N PHE A 233 6.32 -7.18 10.60
CA PHE A 233 6.27 -7.17 9.14
C PHE A 233 5.74 -8.49 8.54
N SER A 234 4.81 -9.15 9.24
CA SER A 234 4.37 -10.53 9.00
C SER A 234 3.06 -10.55 8.22
N GLN A 235 3.19 -10.30 6.91
CA GLN A 235 2.30 -10.66 5.80
C GLN A 235 0.96 -9.93 5.57
N GLU A 236 0.32 -9.33 6.57
CA GLU A 236 -1.00 -8.71 6.37
C GLU A 236 -0.88 -7.21 6.06
N GLY A 237 -0.88 -6.85 4.77
CA GLY A 237 -0.97 -5.46 4.33
C GLY A 237 -1.55 -5.36 2.92
N TYR A 238 -2.39 -4.35 2.69
CA TYR A 238 -3.08 -4.20 1.39
C TYR A 238 -2.23 -3.56 0.30
N HIS A 239 -1.25 -2.74 0.68
CA HIS A 239 -0.26 -2.06 -0.18
C HIS A 239 0.93 -1.64 0.70
N LEU A 240 1.98 -1.02 0.14
CA LEU A 240 3.20 -0.71 0.88
C LEU A 240 2.97 0.22 2.08
N LEU A 241 2.17 1.28 1.91
CA LEU A 241 1.81 2.19 3.01
C LEU A 241 1.07 1.43 4.13
N ASP A 242 0.04 0.63 3.82
CA ASP A 242 -0.68 -0.13 4.84
C ASP A 242 0.22 -1.17 5.52
N LEU A 243 1.10 -1.83 4.78
CA LEU A 243 2.07 -2.77 5.35
C LEU A 243 2.98 -2.09 6.39
N ILE A 244 3.42 -0.86 6.13
CA ILE A 244 4.16 -0.05 7.12
C ILE A 244 3.26 0.33 8.30
N ARG A 245 1.99 0.67 8.05
CA ARG A 245 1.01 1.06 9.09
C ARG A 245 0.87 -0.02 10.15
N GLN A 246 0.74 -1.26 9.70
CA GLN A 246 0.52 -2.45 10.55
C GLN A 246 1.65 -2.66 11.57
N CYS A 247 2.87 -2.20 11.27
CA CYS A 247 3.98 -2.23 12.21
C CYS A 247 3.79 -1.33 13.44
N TYR A 248 2.95 -0.30 13.33
CA TYR A 248 2.74 0.68 14.39
C TYR A 248 1.44 0.44 15.16
N LEU A 249 0.49 -0.27 14.58
CA LEU A 249 -0.79 -0.53 15.24
C LEU A 249 -0.58 -1.37 16.51
N PRO A 250 -1.23 -1.04 17.63
CA PRO A 250 -1.13 -1.79 18.87
C PRO A 250 -1.82 -3.17 18.78
N ASN A 251 -1.22 -4.21 19.38
CA ASN A 251 -1.79 -5.56 19.44
C ASN A 251 -2.64 -5.80 20.71
N TYR A 252 -3.05 -4.73 21.43
CA TYR A 252 -3.77 -4.85 22.70
C TYR A 252 -5.16 -4.23 22.61
N ALA A 253 -6.08 -4.77 23.41
CA ALA A 253 -7.47 -4.31 23.48
C ALA A 253 -7.52 -2.81 23.83
N ARG A 254 -8.31 -2.05 23.07
CA ARG A 254 -8.49 -0.61 23.31
C ARG A 254 -9.24 -0.39 24.62
N VAL A 255 -8.85 0.67 25.33
CA VAL A 255 -9.69 1.28 26.35
C VAL A 255 -10.79 2.04 25.61
N VAL A 256 -11.99 1.47 25.55
CA VAL A 256 -13.16 2.15 24.98
C VAL A 256 -13.60 3.23 25.97
N SER A 257 -13.43 4.49 25.61
CA SER A 257 -14.04 5.59 26.38
C SER A 257 -15.56 5.50 26.25
N LYS A 258 -16.28 5.50 27.38
CA LYS A 258 -17.75 5.53 27.42
C LYS A 258 -18.33 6.93 27.11
N LYS A 259 -17.48 7.94 26.90
CA LYS A 259 -17.89 9.32 26.56
C LYS A 259 -17.28 9.73 25.24
N SER A 260 -18.11 10.29 24.35
CA SER A 260 -17.65 11.04 23.18
C SER A 260 -16.94 12.30 23.68
N VAL A 261 -15.62 12.33 23.59
CA VAL A 261 -14.84 13.54 23.85
C VAL A 261 -14.92 14.37 22.56
N SER A 262 -15.34 15.61 22.66
CA SER A 262 -15.37 16.48 21.49
C SER A 262 -13.93 16.83 21.11
N GLN A 263 -13.65 17.01 19.81
CA GLN A 263 -12.30 17.34 19.31
C GLN A 263 -11.75 18.65 19.93
N GLY A 264 -12.61 19.50 20.51
CA GLY A 264 -12.26 20.73 21.20
C GLY A 264 -11.79 20.58 22.66
N ASP A 265 -11.86 19.36 23.22
CA ASP A 265 -11.53 19.12 24.64
C ASP A 265 -10.08 18.71 24.89
N LEU A 266 -9.23 18.63 23.85
CA LEU A 266 -7.84 18.23 24.04
C LEU A 266 -7.06 19.33 24.78
N GLU A 267 -6.82 19.08 26.06
CA GLU A 267 -6.10 20.00 26.94
C GLU A 267 -4.63 20.14 26.53
N SER A 268 -4.12 21.37 26.51
CA SER A 268 -2.73 21.63 26.15
C SER A 268 -1.76 20.97 27.12
N ALA A 269 -0.55 20.62 26.68
CA ALA A 269 0.46 20.05 27.57
C ALA A 269 0.80 20.97 28.76
N THR A 270 0.70 22.29 28.56
CA THR A 270 0.86 23.29 29.62
C THR A 270 -0.25 23.19 30.67
N LYS A 271 -1.49 22.92 30.25
CA LYS A 271 -2.63 22.72 31.16
C LYS A 271 -2.51 21.38 31.88
N LEU A 272 -2.24 20.30 31.16
CA LEU A 272 -1.98 18.98 31.74
C LEU A 272 -0.89 19.05 32.84
N LYS A 273 0.18 19.81 32.59
CA LYS A 273 1.25 20.04 33.58
C LYS A 273 0.78 20.87 34.78
N LYS A 274 -0.03 21.91 34.58
CA LYS A 274 -0.68 22.67 35.67
C LYS A 274 -1.60 21.78 36.50
N ASP A 275 -2.24 20.81 35.87
CA ASP A 275 -3.10 19.82 36.49
C ASP A 275 -2.31 18.64 37.11
N GLY A 276 -0.97 18.77 37.19
CA GLY A 276 -0.09 17.85 37.89
C GLY A 276 0.45 16.69 37.04
N ILE A 277 0.16 16.66 35.74
CA ILE A 277 0.66 15.62 34.83
C ILE A 277 2.13 15.89 34.47
N LYS A 278 2.98 14.88 34.64
CA LYS A 278 4.41 14.93 34.32
C LYS A 278 4.67 14.16 33.03
N PHE A 279 5.50 14.72 32.16
CA PHE A 279 5.94 14.04 30.95
C PHE A 279 7.28 13.35 31.19
N LYS A 280 7.41 12.10 30.73
CA LYS A 280 8.68 11.35 30.77
C LYS A 280 8.94 10.66 29.46
N ARG A 281 10.23 10.51 29.14
CA ARG A 281 10.66 9.67 28.03
C ARG A 281 10.42 8.20 28.35
N SER A 282 9.70 7.49 27.47
CA SER A 282 9.49 6.05 27.59
C SER A 282 10.66 5.24 27.01
N LYS A 283 10.81 4.00 27.48
CA LYS A 283 11.66 2.96 26.86
C LYS A 283 10.89 2.09 25.86
N ALA A 284 9.61 2.38 25.63
CA ALA A 284 8.80 1.61 24.71
C ALA A 284 9.37 1.66 23.28
N LYS A 285 9.40 0.48 22.66
CA LYS A 285 9.91 0.26 21.30
C LYS A 285 8.94 0.73 20.21
N CYS A 286 7.64 0.64 20.49
CA CYS A 286 6.56 1.06 19.60
C CYS A 286 6.27 2.56 19.77
N LEU A 287 6.25 3.30 18.66
CA LEU A 287 6.05 4.75 18.65
C LEU A 287 4.69 5.18 19.22
N LEU A 288 3.63 4.45 18.89
CA LEU A 288 2.26 4.77 19.31
C LEU A 288 1.95 4.25 20.73
N LYS A 289 2.90 3.60 21.40
CA LYS A 289 2.71 3.04 22.74
C LYS A 289 2.95 4.09 23.82
N LEU A 290 1.91 4.87 24.08
CA LEU A 290 1.85 5.80 25.20
C LEU A 290 1.46 5.08 26.49
N LYS A 291 2.03 5.50 27.63
CA LYS A 291 1.67 4.96 28.94
C LYS A 291 1.35 6.10 29.89
N PHE A 292 0.14 6.12 30.43
CA PHE A 292 -0.25 7.06 31.47
C PHE A 292 -0.46 6.31 32.79
N SER A 293 0.31 6.67 33.82
CA SER A 293 0.18 6.06 35.15
C SER A 293 0.63 7.02 36.24
N ASN A 294 -0.15 7.13 37.32
CA ASN A 294 0.18 7.96 38.49
C ASN A 294 0.52 9.42 38.14
N GLY A 295 -0.27 10.02 37.24
CA GLY A 295 -0.05 11.39 36.77
C GLY A 295 1.22 11.56 35.92
N VAL A 296 1.79 10.48 35.38
CA VAL A 296 2.94 10.53 34.48
C VAL A 296 2.55 10.00 33.12
N LEU A 297 2.70 10.82 32.07
CA LEU A 297 2.59 10.41 30.68
C LEU A 297 4.00 10.08 30.13
N GLU A 298 4.22 8.81 29.84
CA GLU A 298 5.45 8.34 29.20
C GLU A 298 5.26 8.29 27.67
N VAL A 299 6.11 9.03 26.94
CA VAL A 299 6.06 9.16 25.49
C VAL A 299 7.33 8.55 24.86
N PRO A 300 7.22 7.64 23.88
CA PRO A 300 8.37 7.14 23.14
C PRO A 300 9.08 8.27 22.38
N PRO A 301 10.43 8.36 22.44
CA PRO A 301 11.18 9.35 21.68
C PRO A 301 11.19 9.01 20.18
N PHE A 302 11.10 10.01 19.33
CA PHE A 302 11.39 9.87 17.89
C PHE A 302 11.93 11.18 17.34
N THR A 303 12.54 11.09 16.17
CA THR A 303 13.10 12.24 15.43
C THR A 303 12.17 12.55 14.27
N LEU A 304 11.81 13.81 14.09
CA LEU A 304 10.97 14.24 13.00
C LEU A 304 11.85 14.61 11.81
N HIS A 305 11.70 13.86 10.73
CA HIS A 305 12.29 14.19 9.45
C HIS A 305 11.19 14.29 8.42
N HIS A 306 11.49 14.92 7.28
CA HIS A 306 10.55 15.07 6.18
C HIS A 306 9.84 13.75 5.78
N PHE A 307 10.57 12.62 5.77
CA PHE A 307 9.95 11.31 5.51
C PHE A 307 8.92 10.91 6.59
N THR A 308 9.21 11.17 7.87
CA THR A 308 8.29 10.87 8.98
C THR A 308 7.02 11.70 8.87
N GLU A 309 7.12 12.97 8.51
CA GLU A 309 5.97 13.85 8.27
C GLU A 309 5.12 13.33 7.13
N MET A 310 5.74 13.04 5.97
CA MET A 310 5.02 12.46 4.83
C MET A 310 4.32 11.15 5.20
N LEU A 311 5.01 10.27 5.92
CA LEU A 311 4.44 9.00 6.36
C LEU A 311 3.21 9.23 7.21
N PHE A 312 3.30 10.09 8.23
CA PHE A 312 2.17 10.37 9.11
C PHE A 312 1.02 11.08 8.37
N SER A 313 1.31 12.01 7.45
CA SER A 313 0.31 12.67 6.60
C SER A 313 -0.52 11.67 5.83
N ASN A 314 0.14 10.70 5.20
CA ASN A 314 -0.53 9.70 4.37
C ASN A 314 -1.25 8.64 5.22
N MET A 315 -0.77 8.32 6.42
CA MET A 315 -1.52 7.48 7.38
C MET A 315 -2.80 8.14 7.88
N ILE A 316 -2.74 9.44 8.18
CA ILE A 316 -3.92 10.22 8.61
C ILE A 316 -4.92 10.33 7.47
N ALA A 317 -4.48 10.61 6.25
CA ALA A 317 -5.34 10.61 5.08
C ALA A 317 -6.02 9.24 4.88
N LEU A 318 -5.29 8.12 5.10
CA LEU A 318 -5.86 6.78 5.05
C LEU A 318 -6.90 6.53 6.16
N GLU A 319 -6.63 6.97 7.39
CA GLU A 319 -7.56 6.86 8.52
C GLU A 319 -8.86 7.65 8.32
N GLN A 320 -8.85 8.74 7.56
CA GLN A 320 -10.07 9.50 7.24
C GLN A 320 -11.05 8.72 6.35
N HIS A 321 -10.58 7.68 5.65
CA HIS A 321 -11.43 6.80 4.84
C HIS A 321 -11.83 5.50 5.54
N GLN A 322 -11.28 5.23 6.72
CA GLN A 322 -11.56 4.00 7.49
C GLN A 322 -12.45 4.31 8.70
N ASN A 323 -13.50 3.52 8.89
CA ASN A 323 -14.41 3.64 10.04
C ASN A 323 -13.85 3.05 11.36
N ASP A 324 -12.54 2.71 11.40
CA ASP A 324 -11.89 2.11 12.57
C ASP A 324 -11.09 3.16 13.36
N SER A 325 -10.22 2.74 14.29
CA SER A 325 -9.38 3.68 15.04
C SER A 325 -8.52 4.52 14.14
N GLN A 326 -8.28 5.73 14.64
CA GLN A 326 -7.40 6.70 14.05
C GLN A 326 -6.18 6.92 14.98
N PRO A 327 -5.32 5.91 15.22
CA PRO A 327 -4.21 6.03 16.16
C PRO A 327 -3.15 7.04 15.69
N PHE A 328 -2.92 7.18 14.39
CA PHE A 328 -1.99 8.19 13.85
C PHE A 328 -2.58 9.60 14.02
N THR A 329 -3.86 9.79 13.74
CA THR A 329 -4.56 11.06 13.96
C THR A 329 -4.56 11.45 15.43
N SER A 330 -4.92 10.50 16.32
CA SER A 330 -4.93 10.71 17.77
C SER A 330 -3.54 11.06 18.30
N TYR A 331 -2.50 10.35 17.81
CA TYR A 331 -1.12 10.64 18.18
C TYR A 331 -0.68 12.02 17.69
N ALA A 332 -1.02 12.40 16.45
CA ALA A 332 -0.64 13.69 15.90
C ALA A 332 -1.31 14.86 16.65
N LEU A 333 -2.59 14.73 17.02
CA LEU A 333 -3.29 15.70 17.87
C LEU A 333 -2.63 15.81 19.26
N LEU A 334 -2.21 14.70 19.85
CA LEU A 334 -1.45 14.72 21.10
C LEU A 334 -0.10 15.43 20.94
N MET A 335 0.65 15.13 19.87
CA MET A 335 1.92 15.81 19.59
C MET A 335 1.72 17.32 19.38
N GLN A 336 0.64 17.73 18.72
CA GLN A 336 0.25 19.14 18.59
C GLN A 336 0.10 19.81 19.95
N ALA A 337 -0.67 19.20 20.85
CA ALA A 337 -0.90 19.73 22.18
C ALA A 337 0.40 19.87 23.00
N MET A 338 1.42 19.05 22.69
CA MET A 338 2.73 19.07 23.35
C MET A 338 3.73 20.07 22.75
N VAL A 339 3.79 20.20 21.41
CA VAL A 339 4.77 21.06 20.72
C VAL A 339 4.39 22.54 20.79
N PHE A 340 3.12 22.89 20.67
CA PHE A 340 2.70 24.28 20.45
C PHE A 340 2.90 25.20 21.66
N ARG A 341 3.11 24.66 22.88
CA ARG A 341 3.07 25.47 24.13
C ARG A 341 3.99 24.98 25.26
N GLY A 342 5.28 24.75 24.97
CA GLY A 342 6.34 24.91 25.98
C GLY A 342 7.22 23.71 26.36
N GLU A 343 7.15 22.55 25.69
CA GLU A 343 8.14 21.46 25.86
C GLU A 343 9.24 21.51 24.79
N GLU A 344 9.88 22.68 24.68
CA GLU A 344 10.86 23.05 23.64
C GLU A 344 12.17 22.25 23.65
N LYS A 345 12.41 21.45 24.70
CA LYS A 345 13.66 20.68 24.92
C LYS A 345 13.62 19.24 24.39
N MET A 346 12.46 18.77 23.92
CA MET A 346 12.30 17.41 23.37
C MET A 346 12.49 17.34 21.84
N TYR A 347 12.59 18.49 21.15
CA TYR A 347 12.61 18.60 19.69
C TYR A 347 13.69 19.62 19.23
N GLN A 348 14.42 19.34 18.14
CA GLN A 348 15.41 20.25 17.54
C GLN A 348 14.73 21.37 16.73
N ASN A 349 15.38 22.53 16.60
CA ASN A 349 14.77 23.76 16.05
C ASN A 349 14.23 23.65 14.60
N GLN A 350 14.81 22.80 13.74
CA GLN A 350 14.30 22.56 12.38
C GLN A 350 13.03 21.67 12.35
N GLU A 351 12.84 20.81 13.36
CA GLU A 351 11.67 19.93 13.49
C GLU A 351 10.39 20.72 13.84
N LYS A 352 10.53 21.95 14.33
CA LYS A 352 9.44 22.80 14.85
C LYS A 352 8.55 23.40 13.77
N CYS A 353 9.13 23.82 12.64
CA CYS A 353 8.40 24.48 11.56
C CYS A 353 7.53 23.48 10.78
N HIS A 354 8.09 22.30 10.53
CA HIS A 354 7.43 21.25 9.78
C HIS A 354 6.36 20.52 10.59
N LEU A 355 6.55 20.26 11.89
CA LEU A 355 5.47 19.79 12.78
C LEU A 355 4.30 20.76 12.79
N SER A 356 4.53 22.08 12.90
CA SER A 356 3.44 23.07 12.91
C SER A 356 2.65 23.08 11.60
N GLN A 357 3.30 22.95 10.44
CA GLN A 357 2.63 22.88 9.13
C GLN A 357 1.91 21.54 8.93
N PHE A 358 2.57 20.43 9.28
CA PHE A 358 2.01 19.07 9.29
C PHE A 358 0.80 18.93 10.22
N ILE A 359 0.79 19.66 11.33
CA ILE A 359 -0.28 19.62 12.33
C ILE A 359 -1.44 20.56 11.98
N HIS A 360 -1.15 21.72 11.38
CA HIS A 360 -2.22 22.64 10.96
C HIS A 360 -3.07 22.04 9.83
N SER A 361 -2.51 21.13 9.02
CA SER A 361 -3.28 20.37 8.03
C SER A 361 -4.21 19.31 8.62
N ILE A 362 -4.02 18.90 9.89
CA ILE A 362 -4.84 17.87 10.54
C ILE A 362 -6.14 18.45 11.14
N GLN A 363 -6.27 19.78 11.26
CA GLN A 363 -7.40 20.45 11.94
C GLN A 363 -8.64 20.72 11.05
N ILE A 364 -8.88 19.96 9.97
CA ILE A 364 -10.04 20.20 9.08
C ILE A 364 -10.87 18.94 8.79
#